data_AF-A0A3M3X9E1-F1
#
_entry.id   AF-A0A3M3X9E1-F1
#
_cell.length_a   1.000
_cell.length_b   1.000
_cell.length_c   1.000
_cell.angle_alpha   90.00
_cell.angle_beta   90.00
_cell.angle_gamma   90.00
#
_symmetry.space_group_name_H-M   'P 1'
#
loop_
_entity.id
_entity.type
_entity.pdbx_description
1 polymer ?
#
loop_
_entity_poly.entity_id
_entity_poly.type
_entity_poly.pdbx_seq_one_letter_code
_entity_poly.pdbx_strand_id
1 'polypeptide(L)'
;MIALGCKYLRICHLNNCATGVATQNEKLRKDHYIGTVDMVINFFTYVAEETREWLAKLGVRSLEELIGRTDLLDILPGETEKQQHLDLTPLLGSDHIPADKPQFSQVDRNPPFDKGLLAEKMVEMAKPAIESLSGGDYELDICNCDRSIGARISGEIARLHGNQGMNKAPVTFRFKGTAGQSFGVWNAGGLNMYLEGDANDYVGKGMTAGKLVIVPPKGSPFKTNESAIIGNTCLYGATGGKLFAAGTAGERFAVRNSGAHTVVEGTGDHCCEYMTGGFVCVLGKTGYNFGSGMTGGFAYVLDLDNTFVDLVNHELVEIQRISGESMEAYRTHLQSVLNEYVAETDSEWGRNIAENLDDYLRRFWLVKPKAANLKSLLSSTRANPQ
;
A
#
# COMPACT_ATOMS: atom_id res chain seq x y z
N MET A 1 15.45 13.60 19.58
CA MET A 1 16.02 12.43 20.31
C MET A 1 17.00 12.84 21.42
N ILE A 2 18.01 13.67 21.15
CA ILE A 2 19.01 14.07 22.17
C ILE A 2 18.35 14.81 23.34
N ALA A 3 17.49 15.79 23.06
CA ALA A 3 16.70 16.49 24.09
C ALA A 3 15.86 15.54 24.97
N LEU A 4 15.50 14.36 24.45
CA LEU A 4 14.73 13.33 25.17
C LEU A 4 15.63 12.31 25.92
N GLY A 5 16.94 12.53 25.97
CA GLY A 5 17.87 11.71 26.75
C GLY A 5 18.78 10.77 25.94
N CYS A 6 18.76 10.80 24.61
CA CYS A 6 19.73 10.03 23.81
C CYS A 6 21.17 10.48 24.12
N LYS A 7 22.05 9.53 24.46
CA LYS A 7 23.49 9.75 24.73
C LYS A 7 24.40 9.45 23.55
N TYR A 8 23.82 9.32 22.36
CA TYR A 8 24.55 9.13 21.09
C TYR A 8 25.52 7.94 21.06
N LEU A 9 25.13 6.83 21.71
CA LEU A 9 25.91 5.60 21.80
C LEU A 9 25.97 4.80 20.48
N ARG A 10 25.12 5.14 19.50
CA ARG A 10 25.04 4.51 18.16
C ARG A 10 24.77 3.00 18.14
N ILE A 11 24.10 2.49 19.19
CA ILE A 11 23.70 1.07 19.35
C ILE A 11 22.22 0.82 19.06
N CYS A 12 21.54 1.71 18.33
CA CYS A 12 20.09 1.62 18.11
C CYS A 12 19.66 0.29 17.45
N HIS A 13 20.48 -0.23 16.53
CA HIS A 13 20.22 -1.48 15.79
C HIS A 13 20.32 -2.74 16.65
N LEU A 14 20.91 -2.66 17.85
CA LEU A 14 21.11 -3.80 18.75
C LEU A 14 19.95 -4.00 19.74
N ASN A 15 18.91 -3.17 19.68
CA ASN A 15 17.75 -3.20 20.59
C ASN A 15 18.12 -3.07 22.09
N ASN A 16 19.30 -2.55 22.41
CA ASN A 16 19.86 -2.46 23.77
C ASN A 16 20.13 -1.00 24.20
N CYS A 17 19.33 -0.05 23.71
CA CYS A 17 19.49 1.37 24.01
C CYS A 17 19.47 1.62 25.53
N ALA A 18 20.62 2.00 26.09
CA ALA A 18 20.83 2.20 27.53
C ALA A 18 19.98 3.33 28.14
N THR A 19 19.33 4.15 27.32
CA THR A 19 18.48 5.28 27.74
C THR A 19 17.02 5.07 27.40
N GLY A 20 16.62 3.85 27.00
CA GLY A 20 15.23 3.53 26.70
C GLY A 20 14.64 4.24 25.46
N VAL A 21 15.44 4.96 24.67
CA VAL A 21 14.96 5.77 23.53
C VAL A 21 14.69 4.91 22.28
N ALA A 22 15.65 4.08 21.88
CA ALA A 22 15.59 3.30 20.63
C ALA A 22 15.71 1.79 20.94
N THR A 23 14.71 1.25 21.65
CA THR A 23 14.63 -0.17 22.03
C THR A 23 13.16 -0.57 22.23
N GLN A 24 12.82 -1.81 21.87
CA GLN A 24 11.55 -2.46 22.20
C GLN A 24 11.61 -3.27 23.50
N ASN A 25 12.79 -3.43 24.10
CA ASN A 25 12.96 -4.11 25.39
C ASN A 25 12.18 -3.33 26.47
N GLU A 26 11.20 -3.98 27.08
CA GLU A 26 10.29 -3.35 28.04
C GLU A 26 11.01 -2.81 29.27
N LYS A 27 11.96 -3.57 29.83
CA LYS A 27 12.74 -3.14 30.98
C LYS A 27 13.56 -1.89 30.67
N LEU A 28 14.24 -1.85 29.52
CA LEU A 28 15.03 -0.69 29.13
C LEU A 28 14.16 0.56 28.89
N ARG A 29 12.98 0.40 28.29
CA ARG A 29 12.03 1.52 28.12
C ARG A 29 11.53 2.03 29.47
N LYS A 30 11.10 1.12 30.35
CA LYS A 30 10.50 1.46 31.64
C LYS A 30 11.51 2.08 32.61
N ASP A 31 12.71 1.52 32.70
CA ASP A 31 13.68 1.86 33.74
C ASP A 31 14.62 3.02 33.33
N HIS A 32 14.75 3.30 32.03
CA HIS A 32 15.77 4.25 31.55
C HIS A 32 15.26 5.38 30.66
N TYR A 33 14.02 5.33 30.15
CA TYR A 33 13.47 6.46 29.41
C TYR A 33 13.03 7.57 30.38
N ILE A 34 13.67 8.73 30.26
CA ILE A 34 13.42 9.90 31.12
C ILE A 34 12.89 11.12 30.34
N GLY A 35 12.69 10.98 29.03
CA GLY A 35 12.31 12.10 28.16
C GLY A 35 10.91 12.61 28.45
N THR A 36 10.76 13.91 28.67
CA THR A 36 9.45 14.55 28.89
C THR A 36 9.06 15.47 27.72
N VAL A 37 7.78 15.81 27.64
CA VAL A 37 7.28 16.80 26.67
C VAL A 37 7.95 18.15 26.88
N ASP A 38 8.10 18.59 28.15
CA ASP A 38 8.73 19.87 28.50
C ASP A 38 10.17 19.98 28.01
N MET A 39 10.94 18.88 28.01
CA MET A 39 12.31 18.89 27.47
C MET A 39 12.33 19.26 25.98
N VAL A 40 11.34 18.78 25.21
CA VAL A 40 11.23 19.09 23.78
C VAL A 40 10.72 20.51 23.56
N ILE A 41 9.74 20.94 24.35
CA ILE A 41 9.24 22.32 24.33
C ILE A 41 10.40 23.28 24.59
N ASN A 42 11.13 23.10 25.69
CA ASN A 42 12.25 23.96 26.04
C ASN A 42 13.34 23.99 24.96
N PHE A 43 13.67 22.83 24.37
CA PHE A 43 14.61 22.77 23.26
C PHE A 43 14.17 23.67 22.09
N PHE A 44 12.92 23.55 21.62
CA PHE A 44 12.44 24.38 20.51
C PHE A 44 12.27 25.85 20.90
N THR A 45 11.86 26.14 22.14
CA THR A 45 11.81 27.52 22.67
C THR A 45 13.18 28.18 22.62
N TYR A 46 14.24 27.48 23.05
CA TYR A 46 15.59 28.04 23.03
C TYR A 46 16.12 28.20 21.60
N VAL A 47 15.87 27.25 20.70
CA VAL A 47 16.23 27.39 19.28
C VAL A 47 15.51 28.59 18.64
N ALA A 48 14.23 28.78 18.95
CA ALA A 48 13.45 29.90 18.45
C ALA A 48 13.97 31.24 19.01
N GLU A 49 14.31 31.29 20.31
CA GLU A 49 14.85 32.50 20.94
C GLU A 49 16.21 32.88 20.35
N GLU A 50 17.15 31.93 20.24
CA GLU A 50 18.44 32.17 19.60
C GLU A 50 18.29 32.63 18.15
N THR A 51 17.35 32.06 17.40
CA THR A 51 17.03 32.50 16.04
C THR A 51 16.58 33.97 16.03
N ARG A 52 15.73 34.39 16.98
CA ARG A 52 15.28 35.78 17.10
C ARG A 52 16.43 36.73 17.45
N GLU A 53 17.35 36.30 18.31
CA GLU A 53 18.56 37.05 18.62
C GLU A 53 19.42 37.28 17.36
N TRP A 54 19.58 36.25 16.51
CA TRP A 54 20.29 36.38 15.24
C TRP A 54 19.58 37.28 14.24
N LEU A 55 18.25 37.16 14.10
CA LEU A 55 17.45 38.07 13.27
C LEU A 55 17.66 39.53 13.70
N ALA A 56 17.59 39.80 15.00
CA ALA A 56 17.83 41.13 15.56
C ALA A 56 19.26 41.64 15.26
N LYS A 57 20.28 40.79 15.39
CA LYS A 57 21.68 41.14 15.04
C LYS A 57 21.85 41.49 13.56
N LEU A 58 21.11 40.82 12.67
CA LEU A 58 21.11 41.08 11.23
C LEU A 58 20.22 42.26 10.84
N GLY A 59 19.45 42.84 11.77
CA GLY A 59 18.51 43.93 11.51
C GLY A 59 17.24 43.47 10.78
N VAL A 60 16.93 42.17 10.84
CA VAL A 60 15.79 41.53 10.18
C VAL A 60 14.70 41.23 11.21
N ARG A 61 13.42 41.45 10.88
CA ARG A 61 12.31 41.39 11.85
C ARG A 61 11.61 40.04 11.88
N SER A 62 11.70 39.27 10.80
CA SER A 62 11.05 37.97 10.68
C SER A 62 11.85 37.01 9.81
N LEU A 63 11.52 35.71 9.88
CA LEU A 63 12.15 34.73 9.01
C LEU A 63 11.82 34.98 7.53
N GLU A 64 10.61 35.44 7.21
CA GLU A 64 10.21 35.74 5.83
C GLU A 64 11.09 36.81 5.18
N GLU A 65 11.55 37.80 5.95
CA GLU A 65 12.49 38.83 5.48
C GLU A 65 13.93 38.27 5.27
N LEU A 66 14.27 37.14 5.91
CA LEU A 66 15.60 36.51 5.84
C LEU A 66 15.70 35.43 4.74
N ILE A 67 14.61 34.71 4.45
CA ILE A 67 14.62 33.59 3.50
C ILE A 67 15.12 34.08 2.13
N GLY A 68 16.17 33.43 1.61
CA GLY A 68 16.77 33.73 0.31
C GLY A 68 17.81 34.86 0.31
N ARG A 69 18.07 35.54 1.44
CA ARG A 69 19.07 36.62 1.57
C ARG A 69 20.51 36.10 1.63
N THR A 70 20.98 35.50 0.53
CA THR A 70 22.36 35.01 0.41
C THR A 70 23.40 36.14 0.42
N ASP A 71 22.98 37.37 0.16
CA ASP A 71 23.79 38.59 0.29
C ASP A 71 24.22 38.90 1.73
N LEU A 72 23.60 38.25 2.73
CA LEU A 72 24.00 38.35 4.14
C LEU A 72 25.05 37.31 4.56
N LEU A 73 25.56 36.52 3.61
CA LEU A 73 26.54 35.45 3.87
C LEU A 73 27.86 35.77 3.18
N ASP A 74 28.96 35.59 3.91
CA ASP A 74 30.32 35.71 3.38
C ASP A 74 31.04 34.36 3.41
N ILE A 75 31.83 34.07 2.37
CA ILE A 75 32.69 32.89 2.31
C ILE A 75 33.98 33.18 3.06
N LEU A 76 34.23 32.42 4.13
CA LEU A 76 35.49 32.46 4.85
C LEU A 76 36.58 31.70 4.09
N PRO A 77 37.86 32.14 4.14
CA PRO A 77 38.95 31.61 3.31
C PRO A 77 39.39 30.16 3.62
N GLY A 78 38.79 29.49 4.62
CA GLY A 78 39.17 28.13 5.05
C GLY A 78 40.46 28.10 5.88
N GLU A 79 40.52 27.20 6.85
CA GLU A 79 41.66 27.03 7.77
C GLU A 79 42.68 26.00 7.28
N THR A 80 42.29 25.14 6.34
CA THR A 80 43.14 24.08 5.78
C THR A 80 43.28 24.22 4.28
N GLU A 81 44.39 23.71 3.74
CA GLU A 81 44.62 23.62 2.30
C GLU A 81 43.46 22.92 1.59
N LYS A 82 42.88 21.85 2.17
CA LYS A 82 41.73 21.17 1.59
C LYS A 82 40.47 22.04 1.52
N GLN A 83 40.22 22.86 2.55
CA GLN A 83 39.07 23.77 2.57
C GLN A 83 39.23 24.91 1.55
N GLN A 84 40.45 25.39 1.36
CA GLN A 84 40.77 26.43 0.37
C GLN A 84 40.52 26.00 -1.08
N HIS A 85 40.48 24.70 -1.35
CA HIS A 85 40.14 24.16 -2.67
C HIS A 85 38.62 24.03 -2.90
N LEU A 86 37.77 24.38 -1.94
CA LEU A 86 36.32 24.35 -2.10
C LEU A 86 35.83 25.64 -2.74
N ASP A 87 35.12 25.52 -3.87
CA ASP A 87 34.32 26.61 -4.40
C ASP A 87 32.90 26.56 -3.81
N LEU A 88 32.62 27.46 -2.86
CA LEU A 88 31.31 27.59 -2.21
C LEU A 88 30.42 28.65 -2.90
N THR A 89 30.90 29.31 -3.95
CA THR A 89 30.15 30.33 -4.70
C THR A 89 28.78 29.83 -5.17
N PRO A 90 28.61 28.57 -5.63
CA PRO A 90 27.30 28.07 -6.04
C PRO A 90 26.23 28.03 -4.93
N LEU A 91 26.62 28.09 -3.65
CA LEU A 91 25.68 28.15 -2.52
C LEU A 91 25.10 29.55 -2.30
N LEU A 92 25.81 30.60 -2.74
CA LEU A 92 25.41 31.99 -2.55
C LEU A 92 24.76 32.61 -3.79
N GLY A 93 24.92 31.98 -4.95
CA GLY A 93 24.37 32.46 -6.21
C GLY A 93 22.85 32.36 -6.30
N SER A 94 22.20 33.47 -6.63
CA SER A 94 20.78 33.53 -6.98
C SER A 94 20.53 34.08 -8.39
N ASP A 95 21.59 34.28 -9.19
CA ASP A 95 21.57 34.90 -10.52
C ASP A 95 20.65 34.20 -11.54
N HIS A 96 20.29 32.94 -11.28
CA HIS A 96 19.38 32.16 -12.12
C HIS A 96 17.91 32.24 -11.67
N ILE A 97 17.62 32.94 -10.57
CA ILE A 97 16.27 33.16 -10.04
C ILE A 97 15.82 34.57 -10.45
N PRO A 98 14.75 34.69 -11.27
CA PRO A 98 14.22 36.00 -11.63
C PRO A 98 13.82 36.80 -10.38
N ALA A 99 14.15 38.10 -10.36
CA ALA A 99 13.94 38.98 -9.21
C ALA A 99 12.46 39.15 -8.80
N ASP A 100 11.52 38.83 -9.70
CA ASP A 100 10.07 38.87 -9.48
C ASP A 100 9.51 37.58 -8.86
N LYS A 101 10.33 36.55 -8.65
CA LYS A 101 9.87 35.30 -8.01
C LYS A 101 9.80 35.43 -6.49
N PRO A 102 8.77 34.86 -5.85
CA PRO A 102 8.67 34.86 -4.40
C PRO A 102 9.80 34.03 -3.79
N GLN A 103 10.44 34.58 -2.76
CA GLN A 103 11.52 33.90 -2.00
C GLN A 103 10.99 32.94 -0.93
N PHE A 104 9.73 33.13 -0.50
CA PHE A 104 9.04 32.29 0.48
C PHE A 104 7.62 31.97 0.01
N SER A 105 6.95 31.02 0.67
CA SER A 105 5.60 30.62 0.28
C SER A 105 4.59 31.75 0.49
N GLN A 106 3.92 32.16 -0.59
CA GLN A 106 2.84 33.17 -0.56
C GLN A 106 1.45 32.55 -0.73
N VAL A 107 1.37 31.23 -0.81
CA VAL A 107 0.11 30.50 -0.94
C VAL A 107 -0.15 29.69 0.31
N ASP A 108 -1.41 29.70 0.78
CA ASP A 108 -1.82 28.96 1.98
C ASP A 108 -1.74 27.45 1.78
N ARG A 109 -2.00 26.98 0.56
CA ARG A 109 -2.03 25.56 0.18
C ARG A 109 -1.57 25.39 -1.25
N ASN A 110 -1.13 24.17 -1.56
CA ASN A 110 -0.89 23.74 -2.93
C ASN A 110 -2.18 23.09 -3.49
N PRO A 111 -2.97 23.77 -4.34
CA PRO A 111 -4.17 23.18 -4.91
C PRO A 111 -3.77 22.03 -5.84
N PRO A 112 -4.41 20.86 -5.75
CA PRO A 112 -4.09 19.76 -6.64
C PRO A 112 -4.45 20.13 -8.08
N PHE A 113 -3.61 19.70 -9.02
CA PHE A 113 -3.86 19.81 -10.46
C PHE A 113 -5.11 19.01 -10.84
N ASP A 114 -5.18 17.75 -10.40
CA ASP A 114 -6.35 16.91 -10.54
C ASP A 114 -7.46 17.37 -9.57
N LYS A 115 -8.64 17.63 -10.11
CA LYS A 115 -9.80 18.06 -9.32
C LYS A 115 -10.64 16.90 -8.81
N GLY A 116 -10.37 15.67 -9.25
CA GLY A 116 -11.05 14.46 -8.76
C GLY A 116 -12.57 14.51 -8.94
N LEU A 117 -13.07 15.04 -10.07
CA LEU A 117 -14.49 15.33 -10.26
C LEU A 117 -15.39 14.10 -10.08
N LEU A 118 -14.99 12.94 -10.61
CA LEU A 118 -15.72 11.68 -10.41
C LEU A 118 -15.73 11.27 -8.94
N ALA A 119 -14.63 11.46 -8.22
CA ALA A 119 -14.51 11.12 -6.81
C ALA A 119 -15.38 12.02 -5.91
N GLU A 120 -15.48 13.32 -6.21
CA GLU A 120 -16.40 14.22 -5.51
C GLU A 120 -17.87 13.88 -5.83
N LYS A 121 -18.19 13.53 -7.08
CA LYS A 121 -19.52 13.04 -7.46
C LYS A 121 -19.91 11.77 -6.69
N MET A 122 -18.99 10.82 -6.52
CA MET A 122 -19.22 9.62 -5.70
C MET A 122 -19.58 9.99 -4.25
N VAL A 123 -18.85 10.95 -3.65
CA VAL A 123 -19.16 11.41 -2.30
C VAL A 123 -20.53 12.08 -2.26
N GLU A 124 -20.84 12.97 -3.19
CA GLU A 124 -22.16 13.62 -3.25
C GLU A 124 -23.31 12.61 -3.29
N MET A 125 -23.20 11.57 -4.14
CA MET A 125 -24.21 10.52 -4.27
C MET A 125 -24.34 9.64 -3.01
N ALA A 126 -23.22 9.28 -2.39
CA ALA A 126 -23.19 8.35 -1.26
C ALA A 126 -23.26 9.01 0.12
N LYS A 127 -23.09 10.34 0.23
CA LYS A 127 -23.00 11.04 1.51
C LYS A 127 -24.21 10.77 2.42
N PRO A 128 -25.48 10.86 1.96
CA PRO A 128 -26.62 10.55 2.82
C PRO A 128 -26.60 9.11 3.33
N ALA A 129 -26.19 8.16 2.49
CA ALA A 129 -26.10 6.75 2.85
C ALA A 129 -24.98 6.46 3.85
N ILE A 130 -23.85 7.15 3.72
CA ILE A 130 -22.73 7.07 4.66
C ILE A 130 -23.17 7.68 6.01
N GLU A 131 -23.73 8.89 6.02
CA GLU A 131 -24.14 9.56 7.26
C GLU A 131 -25.21 8.78 8.03
N SER A 132 -26.13 8.10 7.33
CA SER A 132 -27.21 7.33 7.95
C SER A 132 -26.92 5.83 8.15
N LEU A 133 -25.72 5.34 7.76
CA LEU A 133 -25.39 3.91 7.75
C LEU A 133 -26.43 3.04 7.02
N SER A 134 -27.02 3.56 5.94
CA SER A 134 -28.06 2.84 5.18
C SER A 134 -27.50 1.96 4.06
N GLY A 135 -26.26 2.21 3.64
CA GLY A 135 -25.69 1.62 2.42
C GLY A 135 -26.35 2.18 1.14
N GLY A 136 -25.90 1.69 -0.01
CA GLY A 136 -26.41 2.12 -1.31
C GLY A 136 -25.78 1.36 -2.48
N ASP A 137 -26.39 1.42 -3.66
CA ASP A 137 -25.85 0.89 -4.92
C ASP A 137 -25.94 1.99 -5.98
N TYR A 138 -24.82 2.26 -6.66
CA TYR A 138 -24.66 3.38 -7.57
C TYR A 138 -23.92 2.95 -8.83
N GLU A 139 -24.30 3.50 -9.99
CA GLU A 139 -23.64 3.23 -11.26
C GLU A 139 -23.01 4.49 -11.85
N LEU A 140 -21.80 4.37 -12.38
CA LEU A 140 -21.03 5.47 -12.98
C LEU A 140 -20.17 4.95 -14.14
N ASP A 141 -19.96 5.78 -15.18
CA ASP A 141 -18.90 5.53 -16.15
C ASP A 141 -17.54 5.97 -15.58
N ILE A 142 -16.46 5.31 -16.02
CA ILE A 142 -15.09 5.63 -15.62
C ILE A 142 -14.16 5.63 -16.83
N CYS A 143 -13.17 6.53 -16.82
CA CYS A 143 -12.10 6.55 -17.82
C CYS A 143 -10.72 6.61 -17.18
N ASN A 144 -9.67 6.41 -17.99
CA ASN A 144 -8.29 6.30 -17.48
C ASN A 144 -7.76 7.57 -16.81
N CYS A 145 -8.40 8.72 -17.03
CA CYS A 145 -8.11 9.99 -16.36
C CYS A 145 -8.67 10.03 -14.92
N ASP A 146 -9.66 9.20 -14.61
CA ASP A 146 -10.24 9.07 -13.28
C ASP A 146 -9.33 8.23 -12.40
N ARG A 147 -8.46 8.92 -11.64
CA ARG A 147 -7.42 8.30 -10.81
C ARG A 147 -7.79 8.31 -9.33
N SER A 148 -7.24 7.36 -8.59
CA SER A 148 -7.44 7.24 -7.13
C SER A 148 -8.91 7.12 -6.72
N ILE A 149 -9.76 6.61 -7.63
CA ILE A 149 -11.17 6.38 -7.37
C ILE A 149 -11.31 5.39 -6.22
N GLY A 150 -12.11 5.75 -5.21
CA GLY A 150 -12.21 5.04 -3.93
C GLY A 150 -11.57 5.78 -2.76
N ALA A 151 -10.50 6.56 -2.97
CA ALA A 151 -9.79 7.27 -1.89
C ALA A 151 -10.69 8.27 -1.15
N ARG A 152 -11.34 9.15 -1.91
CA ARG A 152 -12.08 10.29 -1.38
C ARG A 152 -13.30 9.87 -0.55
N ILE A 153 -14.00 8.83 -1.01
CA ILE A 153 -15.13 8.23 -0.30
C ILE A 153 -14.69 7.36 0.87
N SER A 154 -13.58 6.62 0.74
CA SER A 154 -13.00 5.85 1.86
C SER A 154 -12.59 6.78 3.00
N GLY A 155 -12.04 7.96 2.67
CA GLY A 155 -11.74 9.00 3.65
C GLY A 155 -12.98 9.52 4.36
N GLU A 156 -14.11 9.68 3.65
CA GLU A 156 -15.38 10.09 4.26
C GLU A 156 -15.93 9.02 5.21
N ILE A 157 -15.91 7.75 4.79
CA ILE A 157 -16.29 6.60 5.62
C ILE A 157 -15.40 6.53 6.86
N ALA A 158 -14.08 6.59 6.69
CA ALA A 158 -13.13 6.47 7.79
C ALA A 158 -13.24 7.64 8.78
N ARG A 159 -13.49 8.87 8.29
CA ARG A 159 -13.69 10.06 9.12
C ARG A 159 -14.92 9.95 10.03
N LEU A 160 -16.02 9.38 9.52
CA LEU A 160 -17.28 9.28 10.26
C LEU A 160 -17.36 8.00 11.10
N HIS A 161 -16.89 6.87 10.57
CA HIS A 161 -17.17 5.53 11.11
C HIS A 161 -15.93 4.66 11.31
N GLY A 162 -14.73 5.19 11.05
CA GLY A 162 -13.49 4.43 11.09
C GLY A 162 -13.35 3.44 9.93
N ASN A 163 -12.25 2.67 9.94
CA ASN A 163 -11.85 1.85 8.79
C ASN A 163 -12.84 0.74 8.41
N GLN A 164 -13.68 0.29 9.35
CA GLN A 164 -14.55 -0.89 9.19
C GLN A 164 -16.04 -0.58 9.41
N GLY A 165 -16.38 0.69 9.65
CA GLY A 165 -17.69 1.07 10.18
C GLY A 165 -18.87 0.83 9.24
N MET A 166 -18.63 0.78 7.92
CA MET A 166 -19.68 0.56 6.91
C MET A 166 -19.88 -0.93 6.54
N ASN A 167 -19.15 -1.87 7.13
CA ASN A 167 -19.22 -3.30 6.76
C ASN A 167 -20.64 -3.90 6.87
N LYS A 168 -21.48 -3.38 7.78
CA LYS A 168 -22.87 -3.87 7.96
C LYS A 168 -23.87 -3.26 6.99
N ALA A 169 -23.54 -2.13 6.37
CA ALA A 169 -24.40 -1.41 5.44
C ALA A 169 -23.56 -0.90 4.25
N PRO A 170 -23.13 -1.81 3.35
CA PRO A 170 -22.15 -1.46 2.33
C PRO A 170 -22.65 -0.40 1.34
N VAL A 171 -21.73 0.44 0.91
CA VAL A 171 -21.89 1.31 -0.25
C VAL A 171 -21.22 0.64 -1.44
N THR A 172 -22.00 0.39 -2.48
CA THR A 172 -21.59 -0.31 -3.69
C THR A 172 -21.56 0.65 -4.86
N PHE A 173 -20.44 0.69 -5.57
CA PHE A 173 -20.30 1.39 -6.84
C PHE A 173 -20.03 0.40 -7.96
N ARG A 174 -20.71 0.59 -9.09
CA ARG A 174 -20.55 -0.21 -10.31
C ARG A 174 -20.07 0.72 -11.42
N PHE A 175 -18.94 0.36 -12.01
CA PHE A 175 -18.26 1.14 -13.01
C PHE A 175 -18.24 0.42 -14.35
N LYS A 176 -18.31 1.20 -15.43
CA LYS A 176 -18.08 0.73 -16.80
C LYS A 176 -16.99 1.57 -17.46
N GLY A 177 -16.01 0.91 -18.06
CA GLY A 177 -14.90 1.56 -18.76
C GLY A 177 -13.52 1.18 -18.21
N THR A 178 -12.53 2.03 -18.43
CA THR A 178 -11.14 1.75 -18.03
C THR A 178 -10.79 2.62 -16.82
N ALA A 179 -10.47 2.02 -15.67
CA ALA A 179 -10.07 2.79 -14.51
C ALA A 179 -8.64 3.31 -14.62
N GLY A 180 -8.45 4.56 -14.22
CA GLY A 180 -7.12 5.13 -14.07
C GLY A 180 -6.30 4.48 -12.96
N GLN A 181 -5.10 5.02 -12.77
CA GLN A 181 -4.15 4.59 -11.73
C GLN A 181 -4.79 4.61 -10.34
N SER A 182 -4.48 3.61 -9.50
CA SER A 182 -4.90 3.54 -8.09
C SER A 182 -6.41 3.35 -7.85
N PHE A 183 -7.10 2.58 -8.70
CA PHE A 183 -8.49 2.20 -8.44
C PHE A 183 -8.64 1.42 -7.13
N GLY A 184 -9.56 1.84 -6.24
CA GLY A 184 -9.76 1.23 -4.93
C GLY A 184 -8.61 1.49 -3.94
N VAL A 185 -7.80 2.54 -4.15
CA VAL A 185 -6.74 2.91 -3.20
C VAL A 185 -7.33 3.26 -1.83
N TRP A 186 -6.75 2.70 -0.76
CA TRP A 186 -7.18 2.84 0.63
C TRP A 186 -8.65 2.44 0.91
N ASN A 187 -9.18 1.50 0.11
CA ASN A 187 -10.56 1.06 0.21
C ASN A 187 -10.97 0.70 1.65
N ALA A 188 -12.00 1.38 2.17
CA ALA A 188 -12.53 1.18 3.51
C ALA A 188 -13.49 -0.03 3.58
N GLY A 189 -13.68 -0.54 4.78
CA GLY A 189 -14.66 -1.59 5.06
C GLY A 189 -16.08 -1.10 4.80
N GLY A 190 -16.83 -1.88 4.02
CA GLY A 190 -18.15 -1.53 3.54
C GLY A 190 -18.16 -0.80 2.19
N LEU A 191 -17.02 -0.48 1.59
CA LEU A 191 -16.96 0.01 0.22
C LEU A 191 -16.73 -1.15 -0.75
N ASN A 192 -17.72 -1.42 -1.59
CA ASN A 192 -17.65 -2.42 -2.65
C ASN A 192 -17.59 -1.72 -4.01
N MET A 193 -16.61 -2.06 -4.85
CA MET A 193 -16.45 -1.45 -6.16
C MET A 193 -16.32 -2.54 -7.22
N TYR A 194 -17.26 -2.54 -8.16
CA TYR A 194 -17.32 -3.44 -9.29
C TYR A 194 -16.94 -2.68 -10.55
N LEU A 195 -16.07 -3.22 -11.38
CA LEU A 195 -15.62 -2.63 -12.64
C LEU A 195 -15.83 -3.62 -13.78
N GLU A 196 -16.72 -3.29 -14.70
CA GLU A 196 -16.85 -3.94 -16.00
C GLU A 196 -15.93 -3.20 -16.99
N GLY A 197 -14.76 -3.78 -17.26
CA GLY A 197 -13.68 -3.17 -18.02
C GLY A 197 -12.29 -3.64 -17.58
N ASP A 198 -11.34 -2.71 -17.51
CA ASP A 198 -9.96 -2.94 -17.12
C ASP A 198 -9.42 -1.80 -16.24
N ALA A 199 -8.32 -2.02 -15.52
CA ALA A 199 -7.72 -1.01 -14.67
C ALA A 199 -6.20 -0.93 -14.84
N ASN A 200 -5.67 0.28 -14.66
CA ASN A 200 -4.23 0.54 -14.68
C ASN A 200 -3.55 0.07 -13.37
N ASP A 201 -2.30 0.51 -13.13
CA ASP A 201 -1.51 0.07 -11.97
C ASP A 201 -2.14 0.46 -10.62
N TYR A 202 -1.67 -0.20 -9.56
CA TYR A 202 -1.98 0.11 -8.16
C TYR A 202 -3.42 -0.15 -7.72
N VAL A 203 -4.16 -1.04 -8.41
CA VAL A 203 -5.49 -1.49 -7.95
C VAL A 203 -5.41 -1.99 -6.51
N GLY A 204 -6.26 -1.45 -5.63
CA GLY A 204 -6.30 -1.82 -4.21
C GLY A 204 -5.06 -1.43 -3.42
N LYS A 205 -4.26 -0.45 -3.88
CA LYS A 205 -3.09 0.06 -3.13
C LYS A 205 -3.50 0.47 -1.72
N GLY A 206 -2.83 -0.11 -0.72
CA GLY A 206 -3.07 0.16 0.70
C GLY A 206 -4.51 -0.07 1.15
N MET A 207 -5.29 -0.90 0.46
CA MET A 207 -6.67 -1.19 0.89
C MET A 207 -6.68 -1.84 2.27
N THR A 208 -7.64 -1.44 3.11
CA THR A 208 -7.78 -1.94 4.49
C THR A 208 -8.95 -2.91 4.63
N ALA A 209 -9.99 -2.76 3.80
CA ALA A 209 -11.13 -3.67 3.73
C ALA A 209 -11.98 -3.42 2.47
N GLY A 210 -13.24 -3.87 2.51
CA GLY A 210 -14.16 -3.78 1.38
C GLY A 210 -13.82 -4.78 0.27
N LYS A 211 -14.40 -4.55 -0.91
CA LYS A 211 -14.30 -5.48 -2.04
C LYS A 211 -14.07 -4.73 -3.34
N LEU A 212 -13.10 -5.21 -4.13
CA LEU A 212 -12.84 -4.76 -5.49
C LEU A 212 -13.05 -5.96 -6.42
N VAL A 213 -13.88 -5.79 -7.44
CA VAL A 213 -14.17 -6.82 -8.44
C VAL A 213 -13.97 -6.23 -9.82
N ILE A 214 -13.12 -6.82 -10.64
CA ILE A 214 -12.84 -6.37 -12.00
C ILE A 214 -13.08 -7.53 -12.96
N VAL A 215 -13.96 -7.30 -13.93
CA VAL A 215 -14.38 -8.28 -14.94
C VAL A 215 -14.32 -7.64 -16.32
N PRO A 216 -14.02 -8.40 -17.39
CA PRO A 216 -14.02 -7.84 -18.73
C PRO A 216 -15.42 -7.34 -19.14
N PRO A 217 -15.51 -6.45 -20.13
CA PRO A 217 -16.80 -6.04 -20.69
C PRO A 217 -17.62 -7.23 -21.18
N LYS A 218 -18.95 -7.15 -21.03
CA LYS A 218 -19.84 -8.21 -21.53
C LYS A 218 -19.64 -8.43 -23.03
N GLY A 219 -19.48 -9.70 -23.41
CA GLY A 219 -19.24 -10.08 -24.81
C GLY A 219 -17.78 -9.90 -25.27
N SER A 220 -16.84 -9.63 -24.36
CA SER A 220 -15.40 -9.68 -24.67
C SER A 220 -15.04 -11.04 -25.29
N PRO A 221 -14.36 -11.07 -26.45
CA PRO A 221 -13.95 -12.32 -27.10
C PRO A 221 -12.67 -12.91 -26.50
N PHE A 222 -12.00 -12.17 -25.61
CA PHE A 222 -10.73 -12.57 -25.03
C PHE A 222 -10.92 -13.53 -23.88
N LYS A 223 -10.09 -14.58 -23.84
CA LYS A 223 -10.01 -15.46 -22.68
C LYS A 223 -9.40 -14.69 -21.51
N THR A 224 -10.09 -14.66 -20.38
CA THR A 224 -9.68 -13.93 -19.19
C THR A 224 -8.30 -14.38 -18.72
N ASN A 225 -8.04 -15.70 -18.68
CA ASN A 225 -6.80 -16.29 -18.20
C ASN A 225 -5.59 -16.10 -19.12
N GLU A 226 -5.77 -15.47 -20.29
CA GLU A 226 -4.71 -15.14 -21.25
C GLU A 226 -4.56 -13.62 -21.46
N SER A 227 -5.36 -12.79 -20.78
CA SER A 227 -5.46 -11.35 -21.05
C SER A 227 -5.21 -10.50 -19.81
N ALA A 228 -4.50 -9.38 -19.97
CA ALA A 228 -4.28 -8.44 -18.87
C ALA A 228 -5.57 -7.68 -18.54
N ILE A 229 -5.89 -7.55 -17.25
CA ILE A 229 -7.07 -6.81 -16.78
C ILE A 229 -6.74 -5.78 -15.70
N ILE A 230 -5.65 -5.98 -14.95
CA ILE A 230 -5.11 -5.04 -13.97
C ILE A 230 -3.60 -4.87 -14.14
N GLY A 231 -3.10 -3.67 -13.88
CA GLY A 231 -1.68 -3.33 -14.07
C GLY A 231 -0.74 -3.89 -12.98
N ASN A 232 0.33 -3.14 -12.74
CA ASN A 232 1.41 -3.50 -11.83
C ASN A 232 1.10 -3.10 -10.38
N THR A 233 1.83 -3.69 -9.43
CA THR A 233 1.90 -3.24 -8.03
C THR A 233 0.51 -3.14 -7.37
N CYS A 234 -0.43 -3.98 -7.80
CA CYS A 234 -1.74 -4.10 -7.18
C CYS A 234 -1.61 -4.62 -5.75
N LEU A 235 -2.50 -4.18 -4.87
CA LEU A 235 -2.54 -4.50 -3.44
C LEU A 235 -1.28 -4.07 -2.68
N TYR A 236 -0.55 -3.08 -3.18
CA TYR A 236 0.66 -2.60 -2.53
C TYR A 236 0.41 -2.18 -1.09
N GLY A 237 0.94 -2.96 -0.13
CA GLY A 237 0.79 -2.67 1.30
C GLY A 237 -0.64 -2.81 1.83
N ALA A 238 -1.50 -3.57 1.16
CA ALA A 238 -2.87 -3.80 1.62
C ALA A 238 -2.90 -4.52 2.98
N THR A 239 -3.80 -4.13 3.89
CA THR A 239 -3.93 -4.72 5.23
C THR A 239 -5.21 -5.54 5.40
N GLY A 240 -6.10 -5.54 4.42
CA GLY A 240 -7.34 -6.30 4.45
C GLY A 240 -8.22 -6.09 3.23
N GLY A 241 -9.36 -6.77 3.21
CA GLY A 241 -10.35 -6.70 2.13
C GLY A 241 -10.14 -7.74 1.03
N LYS A 242 -10.96 -7.65 -0.02
CA LYS A 242 -10.97 -8.63 -1.11
C LYS A 242 -10.76 -7.99 -2.48
N LEU A 243 -9.93 -8.61 -3.32
CA LEU A 243 -9.76 -8.26 -4.73
C LEU A 243 -9.97 -9.49 -5.61
N PHE A 244 -10.94 -9.44 -6.51
CA PHE A 244 -11.17 -10.48 -7.52
C PHE A 244 -11.02 -9.88 -8.92
N ALA A 245 -10.14 -10.44 -9.74
CA ALA A 245 -9.87 -9.96 -11.08
C ALA A 245 -9.97 -11.10 -12.10
N ALA A 246 -10.97 -11.03 -12.99
CA ALA A 246 -11.16 -11.98 -14.10
C ALA A 246 -10.20 -11.69 -15.25
N GLY A 247 -8.92 -11.90 -14.97
CA GLY A 247 -7.84 -11.81 -15.93
C GLY A 247 -6.48 -11.83 -15.26
N THR A 248 -5.43 -11.51 -16.01
CA THR A 248 -4.05 -11.49 -15.51
C THR A 248 -3.66 -10.11 -14.97
N ALA A 249 -2.81 -10.11 -13.94
CA ALA A 249 -2.17 -8.92 -13.39
C ALA A 249 -0.76 -8.73 -13.93
N GLY A 250 -0.26 -7.49 -13.86
CA GLY A 250 1.13 -7.16 -14.16
C GLY A 250 2.13 -7.64 -13.10
N GLU A 251 3.28 -6.96 -13.08
CA GLU A 251 4.39 -7.23 -12.16
C GLU A 251 4.08 -6.77 -10.72
N ARG A 252 4.79 -7.35 -9.75
CA ARG A 252 4.71 -7.00 -8.32
C ARG A 252 3.29 -7.10 -7.76
N PHE A 253 2.50 -8.03 -8.28
CA PHE A 253 1.17 -8.29 -7.76
C PHE A 253 1.24 -8.71 -6.29
N ALA A 254 0.40 -8.10 -5.43
CA ALA A 254 0.38 -8.34 -3.99
C ALA A 254 1.69 -8.03 -3.26
N VAL A 255 2.49 -7.10 -3.78
CA VAL A 255 3.71 -6.64 -3.10
C VAL A 255 3.40 -6.04 -1.74
N ARG A 256 4.08 -6.51 -0.69
CA ARG A 256 3.82 -6.13 0.71
C ARG A 256 2.38 -6.33 1.19
N ASN A 257 1.62 -7.23 0.56
CA ASN A 257 0.31 -7.60 1.07
C ASN A 257 0.45 -8.11 2.52
N SER A 258 -0.36 -7.55 3.41
CA SER A 258 -0.34 -7.79 4.85
C SER A 258 -1.68 -8.31 5.39
N GLY A 259 -2.70 -8.46 4.54
CA GLY A 259 -3.99 -8.98 4.98
C GLY A 259 -5.09 -9.06 3.92
N ALA A 260 -4.89 -8.57 2.70
CA ALA A 260 -5.88 -8.70 1.63
C ALA A 260 -5.97 -10.14 1.10
N HIS A 261 -7.18 -10.52 0.70
CA HIS A 261 -7.51 -11.80 0.08
C HIS A 261 -7.78 -11.57 -1.40
N THR A 262 -7.11 -12.31 -2.28
CA THR A 262 -7.26 -12.06 -3.71
C THR A 262 -7.21 -13.29 -4.58
N VAL A 263 -7.92 -13.23 -5.71
CA VAL A 263 -7.88 -14.23 -6.79
C VAL A 263 -7.70 -13.51 -8.13
N VAL A 264 -6.74 -13.98 -8.91
CA VAL A 264 -6.38 -13.48 -10.24
C VAL A 264 -6.04 -14.66 -11.14
N GLU A 265 -6.14 -14.52 -12.47
CA GLU A 265 -5.97 -15.64 -13.41
C GLU A 265 -4.56 -15.78 -13.99
N GLY A 266 -3.65 -14.90 -13.58
CA GLY A 266 -2.23 -14.96 -13.89
C GLY A 266 -1.53 -13.71 -13.36
N THR A 267 -0.20 -13.75 -13.26
CA THR A 267 0.61 -12.62 -12.77
C THR A 267 1.92 -12.49 -13.53
N GLY A 268 2.48 -11.29 -13.55
CA GLY A 268 3.86 -11.04 -13.99
C GLY A 268 4.90 -11.41 -12.94
N ASP A 269 6.10 -10.85 -13.09
CA ASP A 269 7.24 -11.09 -12.20
C ASP A 269 6.99 -10.52 -10.79
N HIS A 270 7.70 -11.05 -9.79
CA HIS A 270 7.72 -10.57 -8.41
C HIS A 270 6.35 -10.64 -7.69
N CYS A 271 5.49 -11.58 -8.07
CA CYS A 271 4.24 -11.83 -7.37
C CYS A 271 4.51 -12.21 -5.89
N CYS A 272 3.72 -11.64 -4.97
CA CYS A 272 3.84 -11.80 -3.51
C CYS A 272 5.17 -11.31 -2.91
N GLU A 273 5.90 -10.43 -3.60
CA GLU A 273 7.15 -9.88 -3.09
C GLU A 273 6.92 -9.15 -1.74
N TYR A 274 7.74 -9.44 -0.73
CA TYR A 274 7.63 -8.87 0.63
C TYR A 274 6.27 -9.05 1.33
N MET A 275 5.45 -10.03 0.91
CA MET A 275 4.16 -10.31 1.55
C MET A 275 4.36 -10.77 3.00
N THR A 276 3.58 -10.18 3.92
CA THR A 276 3.65 -10.39 5.38
C THR A 276 2.33 -10.93 5.96
N GLY A 277 1.28 -11.04 5.15
CA GLY A 277 -0.02 -11.53 5.57
C GLY A 277 -1.04 -11.56 4.43
N GLY A 278 -2.23 -12.10 4.70
CA GLY A 278 -3.28 -12.26 3.70
C GLY A 278 -3.16 -13.53 2.85
N PHE A 279 -3.91 -13.56 1.76
CA PHE A 279 -4.08 -14.73 0.90
C PHE A 279 -4.09 -14.34 -0.57
N VAL A 280 -3.35 -15.08 -1.40
CA VAL A 280 -3.29 -14.87 -2.86
C VAL A 280 -3.60 -16.17 -3.60
N CYS A 281 -4.50 -16.15 -4.57
CA CYS A 281 -4.76 -17.28 -5.46
C CYS A 281 -4.46 -16.85 -6.90
N VAL A 282 -3.56 -17.56 -7.58
CA VAL A 282 -3.25 -17.35 -8.99
C VAL A 282 -3.73 -18.56 -9.77
N LEU A 283 -4.76 -18.38 -10.60
CA LEU A 283 -5.39 -19.43 -11.40
C LEU A 283 -4.69 -19.65 -12.75
N GLY A 284 -3.40 -19.40 -12.84
CA GLY A 284 -2.65 -19.52 -14.09
C GLY A 284 -1.17 -19.20 -13.94
N LYS A 285 -0.56 -18.74 -15.04
CA LYS A 285 0.88 -18.49 -15.12
C LYS A 285 1.32 -17.37 -14.17
N THR A 286 2.53 -17.49 -13.66
CA THR A 286 3.22 -16.48 -12.87
C THR A 286 4.54 -16.11 -13.55
N GLY A 287 5.09 -14.95 -13.22
CA GLY A 287 6.45 -14.58 -13.63
C GLY A 287 7.54 -15.02 -12.65
N TYR A 288 8.76 -14.55 -12.89
CA TYR A 288 9.95 -14.88 -12.11
C TYR A 288 9.93 -14.30 -10.69
N ASN A 289 10.73 -14.89 -9.82
CA ASN A 289 11.02 -14.40 -8.47
C ASN A 289 9.78 -14.32 -7.55
N PHE A 290 8.85 -15.27 -7.72
CA PHE A 290 7.64 -15.39 -6.90
C PHE A 290 8.01 -15.56 -5.42
N GLY A 291 7.37 -14.81 -4.53
CA GLY A 291 7.53 -14.93 -3.08
C GLY A 291 8.87 -14.42 -2.54
N SER A 292 9.64 -13.65 -3.33
CA SER A 292 10.86 -12.99 -2.86
C SER A 292 10.58 -12.13 -1.61
N GLY A 293 11.30 -12.36 -0.51
CA GLY A 293 11.07 -11.62 0.73
C GLY A 293 9.74 -11.91 1.44
N MET A 294 8.94 -12.88 0.98
CA MET A 294 7.66 -13.23 1.59
C MET A 294 7.87 -13.91 2.95
N THR A 295 7.36 -13.29 4.01
CA THR A 295 7.54 -13.72 5.41
C THR A 295 6.23 -14.06 6.12
N GLY A 296 5.08 -13.77 5.51
CA GLY A 296 3.76 -14.11 6.07
C GLY A 296 2.68 -14.30 5.01
N GLY A 297 1.52 -14.83 5.43
CA GLY A 297 0.43 -15.23 4.54
C GLY A 297 0.72 -16.52 3.76
N PHE A 298 -0.11 -16.83 2.77
CA PHE A 298 0.11 -17.97 1.87
C PHE A 298 -0.54 -17.75 0.51
N ALA A 299 -0.12 -18.54 -0.47
CA ALA A 299 -0.67 -18.47 -1.82
C ALA A 299 -1.02 -19.85 -2.40
N TYR A 300 -2.03 -19.89 -3.27
CA TYR A 300 -2.27 -21.00 -4.18
C TYR A 300 -1.88 -20.59 -5.59
N VAL A 301 -1.16 -21.45 -6.30
CA VAL A 301 -0.75 -21.21 -7.69
C VAL A 301 -1.08 -22.42 -8.55
N LEU A 302 -1.88 -22.22 -9.58
CA LEU A 302 -2.19 -23.26 -10.57
C LEU A 302 -1.08 -23.34 -11.62
N ASP A 303 -0.32 -24.44 -11.61
CA ASP A 303 0.79 -24.68 -12.53
C ASP A 303 0.44 -25.76 -13.55
N LEU A 304 -0.05 -25.34 -14.72
CA LEU A 304 -0.44 -26.26 -15.78
C LEU A 304 0.75 -26.86 -16.54
N ASP A 305 1.88 -26.14 -16.56
CA ASP A 305 3.06 -26.46 -17.38
C ASP A 305 4.18 -27.15 -16.57
N ASN A 306 4.01 -27.32 -15.26
CA ASN A 306 5.02 -27.82 -14.31
C ASN A 306 6.32 -26.99 -14.32
N THR A 307 6.21 -25.67 -14.50
CA THR A 307 7.36 -24.75 -14.56
C THR A 307 7.50 -23.89 -13.32
N PHE A 308 6.49 -23.88 -12.43
CA PHE A 308 6.45 -22.93 -11.31
C PHE A 308 7.63 -23.09 -10.35
N VAL A 309 8.14 -24.30 -10.17
CA VAL A 309 9.27 -24.60 -9.27
C VAL A 309 10.49 -23.71 -9.57
N ASP A 310 10.75 -23.44 -10.86
CA ASP A 310 11.90 -22.65 -11.33
C ASP A 310 11.65 -21.13 -11.22
N LEU A 311 10.39 -20.72 -11.03
CA LEU A 311 9.97 -19.32 -10.93
C LEU A 311 9.93 -18.83 -9.48
N VAL A 312 9.95 -19.73 -8.50
CA VAL A 312 9.89 -19.40 -7.07
C VAL A 312 11.25 -18.96 -6.53
N ASN A 313 11.27 -17.90 -5.74
CA ASN A 313 12.41 -17.56 -4.91
C ASN A 313 12.41 -18.42 -3.63
N HIS A 314 13.28 -19.41 -3.58
CA HIS A 314 13.34 -20.38 -2.47
C HIS A 314 14.05 -19.86 -1.21
N GLU A 315 14.41 -18.57 -1.10
CA GLU A 315 15.12 -18.05 0.07
C GLU A 315 14.27 -18.21 1.35
N LEU A 316 13.05 -17.67 1.33
CA LEU A 316 12.17 -17.59 2.52
C LEU A 316 10.87 -18.39 2.41
N VAL A 317 10.50 -18.84 1.22
CA VAL A 317 9.29 -19.64 1.00
C VAL A 317 9.61 -21.09 0.64
N GLU A 318 8.61 -21.94 0.82
CA GLU A 318 8.60 -23.32 0.33
C GLU A 318 7.26 -23.61 -0.36
N ILE A 319 7.27 -24.60 -1.25
CA ILE A 319 6.10 -25.03 -2.01
C ILE A 319 5.72 -26.47 -1.66
N GLN A 320 4.43 -26.73 -1.59
CA GLN A 320 3.88 -28.06 -1.28
C GLN A 320 2.70 -28.36 -2.21
N ARG A 321 2.56 -29.62 -2.66
CA ARG A 321 1.36 -30.05 -3.37
C ARG A 321 0.20 -30.19 -2.39
N ILE A 322 -1.01 -29.89 -2.85
CA ILE A 322 -2.24 -30.08 -2.08
C ILE A 322 -2.69 -31.54 -2.27
N SER A 323 -2.07 -32.46 -1.54
CA SER A 323 -2.34 -33.90 -1.67
C SER A 323 -2.34 -34.62 -0.32
N GLY A 324 -3.18 -35.64 -0.19
CA GLY A 324 -3.28 -36.47 1.02
C GLY A 324 -4.18 -35.87 2.10
N GLU A 325 -4.47 -36.69 3.12
CA GLU A 325 -5.44 -36.37 4.18
C GLU A 325 -5.05 -35.13 5.00
N SER A 326 -3.75 -34.89 5.22
CA SER A 326 -3.27 -33.72 5.96
C SER A 326 -3.55 -32.38 5.27
N MET A 327 -3.92 -32.38 3.99
CA MET A 327 -4.19 -31.19 3.17
C MET A 327 -5.68 -30.94 2.92
N GLU A 328 -6.58 -31.73 3.49
CA GLU A 328 -8.03 -31.64 3.23
C GLU A 328 -8.61 -30.25 3.58
N ALA A 329 -8.11 -29.63 4.65
CA ALA A 329 -8.50 -28.27 5.03
C ALA A 329 -8.13 -27.23 3.95
N TYR A 330 -6.99 -27.41 3.27
CA TYR A 330 -6.54 -26.53 2.19
C TYR A 330 -7.35 -26.77 0.91
N ARG A 331 -7.68 -28.03 0.60
CA ARG A 331 -8.59 -28.39 -0.50
C ARG A 331 -9.97 -27.75 -0.31
N THR A 332 -10.55 -27.90 0.88
CA THR A 332 -11.84 -27.29 1.22
C THR A 332 -11.78 -25.77 1.14
N HIS A 333 -10.69 -25.15 1.63
CA HIS A 333 -10.48 -23.72 1.51
C HIS A 333 -10.38 -23.26 0.06
N LEU A 334 -9.63 -23.97 -0.78
CA LEU A 334 -9.49 -23.67 -2.21
C LEU A 334 -10.84 -23.74 -2.94
N GLN A 335 -11.65 -24.78 -2.69
CA GLN A 335 -13.00 -24.86 -3.25
C GLN A 335 -13.86 -23.65 -2.83
N SER A 336 -13.82 -23.25 -1.56
CA SER A 336 -14.55 -22.08 -1.08
C SER A 336 -14.08 -20.78 -1.74
N VAL A 337 -12.77 -20.64 -1.96
CA VAL A 337 -12.17 -19.47 -2.64
C VAL A 337 -12.64 -19.41 -4.08
N LEU A 338 -12.60 -20.53 -4.80
CA LEU A 338 -13.06 -20.63 -6.19
C LEU A 338 -14.56 -20.34 -6.31
N ASN A 339 -15.38 -20.88 -5.41
CA ASN A 339 -16.82 -20.62 -5.40
C ASN A 339 -17.13 -19.13 -5.18
N GLU A 340 -16.44 -18.46 -4.25
CA GLU A 340 -16.60 -17.02 -4.05
C GLU A 340 -16.14 -16.24 -5.28
N TYR A 341 -14.97 -16.58 -5.83
CA TYR A 341 -14.43 -15.95 -7.03
C TYR A 341 -15.40 -16.03 -8.21
N VAL A 342 -15.95 -17.21 -8.49
CA VAL A 342 -16.94 -17.41 -9.56
C VAL A 342 -18.23 -16.65 -9.29
N ALA A 343 -18.71 -16.63 -8.04
CA ALA A 343 -19.91 -15.89 -7.68
C ALA A 343 -19.77 -14.37 -7.87
N GLU A 344 -18.57 -13.82 -7.64
CA GLU A 344 -18.32 -12.38 -7.79
C GLU A 344 -17.95 -11.97 -9.22
N THR A 345 -17.28 -12.86 -9.97
CA THR A 345 -16.72 -12.50 -11.29
C THR A 345 -17.43 -13.10 -12.49
N ASP A 346 -18.21 -14.15 -12.29
CA ASP A 346 -18.77 -14.99 -13.37
C ASP A 346 -17.69 -15.52 -14.35
N SER A 347 -16.44 -15.67 -13.88
CA SER A 347 -15.34 -16.17 -14.71
C SER A 347 -15.60 -17.59 -15.22
N GLU A 348 -15.61 -17.77 -16.53
CA GLU A 348 -15.70 -19.08 -17.19
C GLU A 348 -14.52 -19.98 -16.80
N TRP A 349 -13.31 -19.41 -16.76
CA TRP A 349 -12.11 -20.14 -16.37
C TRP A 349 -12.16 -20.57 -14.89
N GLY A 350 -12.55 -19.66 -14.00
CA GLY A 350 -12.76 -19.95 -12.59
C GLY A 350 -13.80 -21.05 -12.37
N ARG A 351 -14.90 -21.00 -13.13
CA ARG A 351 -15.99 -22.00 -13.09
C ARG A 351 -15.49 -23.37 -13.54
N ASN A 352 -14.76 -23.43 -14.66
CA ASN A 352 -14.16 -24.66 -15.15
C ASN A 352 -13.22 -25.30 -14.12
N ILE A 353 -12.39 -24.52 -13.43
CA ILE A 353 -11.52 -25.04 -12.36
C ILE A 353 -12.37 -25.51 -11.16
N ALA A 354 -13.36 -24.72 -10.74
CA ALA A 354 -14.19 -25.04 -9.57
C ALA A 354 -14.99 -26.34 -9.75
N GLU A 355 -15.51 -26.59 -10.95
CA GLU A 355 -16.31 -27.78 -11.29
C GLU A 355 -15.43 -29.02 -11.45
N ASN A 356 -14.17 -28.86 -11.88
CA ASN A 356 -13.24 -29.96 -12.14
C ASN A 356 -12.05 -29.94 -11.16
N LEU A 357 -12.25 -29.46 -9.93
CA LEU A 357 -11.15 -29.20 -8.99
C LEU A 357 -10.30 -30.44 -8.73
N ASP A 358 -10.90 -31.63 -8.70
CA ASP A 358 -10.19 -32.89 -8.46
C ASP A 358 -9.13 -33.19 -9.52
N ASP A 359 -9.36 -32.78 -10.77
CA ASP A 359 -8.41 -32.93 -11.87
C ASP A 359 -7.28 -31.89 -11.81
N TYR A 360 -7.61 -30.68 -11.32
CA TYR A 360 -6.65 -29.58 -11.17
C TYR A 360 -5.86 -29.62 -9.86
N LEU A 361 -6.34 -30.31 -8.82
CA LEU A 361 -5.77 -30.22 -7.48
C LEU A 361 -4.28 -30.58 -7.43
N ARG A 362 -3.88 -31.60 -8.20
CA ARG A 362 -2.46 -32.02 -8.31
C ARG A 362 -1.56 -31.00 -9.00
N ARG A 363 -2.15 -30.04 -9.72
CA ARG A 363 -1.46 -28.95 -10.42
C ARG A 363 -1.36 -27.69 -9.57
N PHE A 364 -2.09 -27.61 -8.46
CA PHE A 364 -1.93 -26.52 -7.50
C PHE A 364 -0.67 -26.71 -6.65
N TRP A 365 0.01 -25.60 -6.43
CA TRP A 365 1.03 -25.43 -5.41
C TRP A 365 0.47 -24.56 -4.28
N LEU A 366 0.69 -24.99 -3.04
CA LEU A 366 0.61 -24.14 -1.87
C LEU A 366 1.99 -23.53 -1.64
N VAL A 367 2.08 -22.21 -1.63
CA VAL A 367 3.28 -21.44 -1.29
C VAL A 367 3.11 -20.87 0.11
N LYS A 368 4.10 -21.09 0.98
CA LYS A 368 4.11 -20.49 2.33
C LYS A 368 5.53 -20.08 2.76
N PRO A 369 5.67 -19.15 3.71
CA PRO A 369 6.94 -18.91 4.37
C PRO A 369 7.44 -20.16 5.10
N LYS A 370 8.75 -20.38 5.10
CA LYS A 370 9.40 -21.49 5.82
C LYS A 370 9.12 -21.45 7.33
N ALA A 371 9.09 -20.24 7.90
CA ALA A 371 8.80 -20.03 9.33
C ALA A 371 7.33 -20.31 9.71
N ALA A 372 6.41 -20.40 8.74
CA ALA A 372 5.00 -20.58 9.01
C ALA A 372 4.63 -22.05 9.25
N ASN A 373 3.85 -22.32 10.31
CA ASN A 373 3.32 -23.65 10.59
C ASN A 373 2.03 -23.91 9.79
N LEU A 374 2.05 -24.97 8.99
CA LEU A 374 0.96 -25.38 8.11
C LEU A 374 -0.36 -25.64 8.86
N LYS A 375 -0.34 -26.13 10.12
CA LYS A 375 -1.57 -26.41 10.87
C LYS A 375 -2.29 -25.13 11.32
N SER A 376 -1.55 -24.05 11.56
CA SER A 376 -2.10 -22.78 12.06
C SER A 376 -2.24 -21.70 10.98
N LEU A 377 -1.73 -21.93 9.78
CA LEU A 377 -1.66 -20.93 8.70
C LEU A 377 -3.06 -20.50 8.21
N LEU A 378 -3.99 -21.44 8.05
CA LEU A 378 -5.37 -21.12 7.66
C LEU A 378 -6.10 -20.33 8.74
N SER A 379 -5.90 -20.66 10.03
CA SER A 379 -6.55 -19.94 11.12
C SER A 379 -5.96 -18.55 11.32
N SER A 380 -4.64 -18.38 11.22
CA SER A 380 -3.98 -17.07 11.35
C SER A 380 -4.37 -16.10 10.25
N THR A 381 -4.59 -16.60 9.03
CA THR A 381 -5.00 -15.76 7.89
C THR A 381 -6.43 -15.28 8.04
N ARG A 382 -7.33 -16.08 8.65
CA ARG A 382 -8.71 -15.68 8.94
C ARG A 382 -8.84 -14.73 10.13
N ALA A 383 -7.88 -14.76 11.06
CA ALA A 383 -7.98 -14.07 12.35
C ALA A 383 -7.41 -12.64 12.35
N ASN A 384 -6.66 -12.22 11.32
CA ASN A 384 -5.97 -10.92 11.27
C ASN A 384 -6.51 -9.99 10.17
N PRO A 385 -7.65 -9.33 10.35
CA PRO A 385 -7.83 -7.99 9.80
C PRO A 385 -7.05 -7.01 10.70
N GLN A 386 -5.87 -6.56 10.27
CA GLN A 386 -5.12 -5.51 10.98
C GLN A 386 -5.77 -4.13 10.79
#